data_AF-A0AA48HGM9-F1
#
_entry.id   AF-A0AA48HGM9-F1
#
_cell.length_a   1.000
_cell.length_b   1.000
_cell.length_c   1.000
_cell.angle_alpha   90.00
_cell.angle_beta   90.00
_cell.angle_gamma   90.00
#
_symmetry.space_group_name_H-M   'P 1'
#
loop_
_entity.id
_entity.type
_entity.pdbx_description
1 polymer ?
#
loop_
_entity_poly.entity_id
_entity_poly.type
_entity_poly.pdbx_seq_one_letter_code
_entity_poly.pdbx_strand_id
1 'polypeptide(L)' 'MGRPQLILRNGQVTKNPNKRITQYVFHHEGSTFTIEHLVSKIEGGINYYFVEVVSKDQKKSTWKMNELTIPKYLLNL' A
#
# COMPACT_ATOMS: atom_id res chain seq x y z
N MET A 1 -29.08 -6.78 6.38
CA MET A 1 -28.11 -6.71 5.26
C MET A 1 -26.77 -6.29 5.84
N GLY A 2 -25.74 -7.15 5.77
CA GLY A 2 -24.39 -6.78 6.24
C GLY A 2 -23.75 -5.76 5.31
N ARG A 3 -22.85 -4.91 5.83
CA ARG A 3 -22.06 -4.01 4.98
C ARG A 3 -21.18 -4.85 4.05
N PRO A 4 -21.03 -4.46 2.77
CA PRO A 4 -20.12 -5.16 1.86
C PRO A 4 -18.69 -5.09 2.43
N GLN A 5 -18.02 -6.24 2.46
CA GLN A 5 -16.64 -6.39 2.93
C GLN A 5 -15.81 -6.96 1.80
N LEU A 6 -14.65 -6.35 1.54
CA LEU A 6 -13.65 -6.91 0.64
C LEU A 6 -12.72 -7.82 1.45
N ILE A 7 -12.73 -9.12 1.17
CA ILE A 7 -11.85 -10.11 1.80
C ILE A 7 -10.94 -10.68 0.71
N LEU A 8 -9.66 -10.36 0.77
CA LEU A 8 -8.65 -10.88 -0.15
C LEU A 8 -7.86 -12.00 0.55
N ARG A 9 -7.78 -13.18 -0.06
CA ARG A 9 -7.10 -14.36 0.49
C ARG A 9 -6.05 -14.89 -0.49
N ASN A 10 -5.05 -15.59 0.04
CA ASN A 10 -4.00 -16.29 -0.74
C ASN A 10 -3.20 -15.37 -1.68
N GLY A 11 -2.96 -14.12 -1.27
CA GLY A 11 -2.11 -13.19 -2.01
C GLY A 11 -0.62 -13.50 -1.87
N GLN A 12 0.17 -12.95 -2.77
CA GLN A 12 1.62 -12.94 -2.65
C GLN A 12 2.08 -11.76 -1.79
N VAL A 13 3.10 -11.98 -0.98
CA VAL A 13 3.64 -10.96 -0.08
C VAL A 13 5.11 -10.73 -0.40
N THR A 14 5.44 -9.47 -0.70
CA THR A 14 6.82 -9.04 -0.94
C THR A 14 7.18 -7.97 0.08
N LYS A 15 8.29 -8.18 0.80
CA LYS A 15 8.85 -7.17 1.71
C LYS A 15 10.05 -6.52 1.03
N ASN A 16 10.07 -5.19 0.98
CA ASN A 16 11.21 -4.46 0.45
C ASN A 16 12.42 -4.61 1.41
N PRO A 17 13.69 -4.60 0.96
CA PRO A 17 14.87 -4.87 1.81
C PRO A 17 14.99 -3.96 3.03
N ASN A 18 14.50 -2.72 2.92
CA ASN A 18 14.49 -1.76 4.03
C ASN A 18 13.40 -2.03 5.09
N LYS A 19 12.61 -3.11 4.95
CA LYS A 19 11.52 -3.56 5.84
C LYS A 19 10.39 -2.56 6.11
N ARG A 20 10.38 -1.40 5.43
CA ARG A 20 9.37 -0.34 5.65
C ARG A 20 8.09 -0.53 4.86
N ILE A 21 8.18 -1.21 3.71
CA ILE A 21 7.05 -1.42 2.81
C ILE A 21 6.82 -2.91 2.69
N THR A 22 5.62 -3.34 3.06
CA THR A 22 5.11 -4.67 2.72
C THR A 22 4.08 -4.51 1.62
N GLN A 23 4.31 -5.16 0.49
CA GLN A 23 3.38 -5.20 -0.62
C GLN A 23 2.63 -6.54 -0.61
N TYR A 24 1.32 -6.47 -0.76
CA TYR A 24 0.44 -7.62 -0.93
C TYR A 24 -0.18 -7.54 -2.32
N VAL A 25 -0.12 -8.63 -3.08
CA VAL A 25 -0.69 -8.71 -4.42
C VAL A 25 -1.69 -9.85 -4.47
N PHE A 26 -2.92 -9.54 -4.86
CA PHE A 26 -4.00 -10.51 -5.00
C PHE A 26 -4.57 -10.44 -6.42
N HIS A 27 -4.96 -11.60 -6.95
CA HIS A 27 -5.61 -11.70 -8.25
C HIS A 27 -7.02 -12.25 -8.03
N HIS A 28 -8.03 -11.54 -8.50
CA HIS A 28 -9.42 -11.98 -8.38
C HIS A 28 -10.22 -11.47 -9.59
N GLU A 29 -10.93 -12.38 -10.25
CA GLU A 29 -11.85 -12.09 -11.38
C GLU A 29 -11.25 -11.17 -12.45
N GLY A 30 -10.00 -11.44 -12.86
CA GLY A 30 -9.31 -10.64 -13.88
C GLY A 30 -8.85 -9.26 -13.41
N SER A 31 -8.96 -8.97 -12.12
CA SER A 31 -8.42 -7.77 -11.49
C SER A 31 -7.24 -8.10 -10.58
N THR A 32 -6.28 -7.18 -10.53
CA THR A 32 -5.13 -7.23 -9.63
C THR A 32 -5.31 -6.18 -8.55
N PHE A 33 -5.30 -6.63 -7.29
CA PHE A 33 -5.34 -5.79 -6.11
C PHE A 33 -3.93 -5.71 -5.55
N THR A 34 -3.38 -4.50 -5.48
CA THR A 34 -2.08 -4.24 -4.85
C THR A 34 -2.33 -3.43 -3.58
N ILE A 35 -1.88 -3.94 -2.44
CA ILE A 35 -1.91 -3.21 -1.16
C ILE A 35 -0.47 -2.94 -0.75
N GLU A 36 -0.13 -1.67 -0.55
CA GLU A 36 1.15 -1.27 0.04
C GLU A 36 0.93 -0.81 1.48
N HIS A 37 1.62 -1.45 2.41
CA HIS A 37 1.60 -1.12 3.82
C HIS A 37 2.94 -0.52 4.22
N LEU A 38 2.92 0.76 4.61
CA LEU A 38 4.05 1.48 5.18
C LEU A 38 3.95 1.44 6.70
N VAL A 39 4.90 0.75 7.33
CA VAL A 39 4.98 0.62 8.79
C VAL A 39 5.73 1.81 9.37
N SER A 40 5.19 2.41 10.44
CA SER A 40 5.89 3.46 11.17
C SER A 40 7.20 2.96 11.79
N LYS A 41 8.20 3.84 11.86
CA LYS A 41 9.46 3.57 12.58
C LYS A 41 9.32 3.74 14.10
N ILE A 42 8.30 4.47 14.53
CA ILE A 42 8.07 4.80 15.93
C ILE A 42 7.02 3.83 16.46
N GLU A 43 7.28 3.26 17.64
CA GLU A 43 6.30 2.41 18.32
C GLU A 43 5.03 3.22 18.61
N GLY A 44 3.88 2.69 18.18
CA GLY A 44 2.60 3.41 18.24
C GLY A 44 2.40 4.50 17.18
N GLY A 45 3.32 4.64 16.22
CA GLY A 45 3.18 5.59 15.12
C GLY A 45 2.13 5.20 14.07
N ILE A 46 1.80 6.13 13.19
CA ILE A 46 0.77 5.95 12.15
C ILE A 46 1.26 4.98 11.07
N ASN A 47 0.44 3.96 10.77
CA ASN A 47 0.64 3.09 9.62
C ASN A 47 -0.19 3.60 8.43
N TYR A 48 0.40 3.56 7.24
CA TYR A 48 -0.29 3.98 6.02
C TYR A 48 -0.57 2.79 5.12
N TYR A 49 -1.76 2.77 4.55
CA TYR A 49 -2.20 1.75 3.59
C TYR A 49 -2.57 2.43 2.28
N PHE A 50 -2.02 1.92 1.19
CA PHE A 50 -2.41 2.29 -0.15
C PHE A 50 -3.02 1.07 -0.85
N VAL A 51 -4.16 1.26 -1.51
CA VAL A 51 -4.87 0.20 -2.23
C VAL A 51 -5.02 0.62 -3.68
N GLU A 52 -4.47 -0.18 -4.58
CA GLU A 52 -4.65 -0.06 -6.01
C GLU A 52 -5.44 -1.26 -6.53
N VAL A 53 -6.42 -1.01 -7.39
CA VAL A 53 -7.16 -2.04 -8.11
C VAL A 53 -7.00 -1.78 -9.60
N VAL A 54 -6.49 -2.77 -10.32
CA VAL A 54 -6.27 -2.71 -11.76
C VAL A 54 -7.08 -3.81 -12.43
N SER A 55 -8.09 -3.42 -13.22
CA SER A 55 -8.80 -4.38 -14.09
C SER A 55 -7.92 -4.77 -15.28
N LYS A 56 -8.19 -5.93 -15.88
CA LYS A 56 -7.50 -6.46 -17.07
C LYS A 56 -7.27 -5.44 -18.19
N ASP A 57 -8.22 -4.51 -18.40
CA ASP A 57 -8.19 -3.54 -19.50
C ASP A 57 -7.57 -2.19 -19.13
N GLN A 58 -7.14 -2.02 -17.87
CA GLN A 58 -6.54 -0.79 -17.39
C GLN A 58 -5.04 -0.98 -17.17
N LYS A 59 -4.28 0.07 -17.52
CA LYS A 59 -2.85 0.12 -17.19
C LYS A 59 -2.69 0.39 -15.70
N LYS A 60 -1.72 -0.29 -15.08
CA LYS A 60 -1.29 -0.01 -13.71
C LYS A 60 -0.94 1.47 -13.56
N SER A 61 -1.32 2.07 -12.44
CA SER A 61 -0.98 3.45 -12.13
C SER A 61 0.54 3.59 -12.02
N THR A 62 1.07 4.72 -12.48
CA THR A 62 2.47 5.09 -12.27
C THR A 62 2.71 5.72 -10.90
N TRP A 63 1.64 6.00 -10.16
CA TRP A 63 1.71 6.63 -8.85
C TRP A 63 2.34 5.65 -7.85
N LYS A 64 3.49 6.05 -7.32
CA LYS A 64 4.16 5.37 -6.22
C LYS A 64 4.18 6.28 -5.01
N MET A 65 3.81 5.75 -3.85
CA MET A 65 3.87 6.49 -2.59
C MET A 65 5.31 6.50 -2.09
N ASN A 66 5.94 7.67 -2.09
CA ASN A 66 7.27 7.86 -1.53
C ASN A 66 7.16 8.53 -0.15
N GLU A 67 7.86 8.01 0.85
CA GLU A 67 8.06 8.69 2.13
C GLU A 67 8.81 10.00 1.85
N LEU A 68 8.11 11.13 1.83
CA LEU A 68 8.75 12.44 1.73
C LEU A 68 9.39 12.74 3.08
N THR A 69 10.71 12.88 3.09
CA THR A 69 11.38 13.48 4.25
C THR A 69 10.88 14.91 4.40
N ILE A 70 10.42 15.29 5.60
CA ILE A 70 10.01 16.66 5.90
C ILE A 70 11.15 17.59 5.47
N PRO A 71 10.92 18.50 4.52
CA PRO A 71 11.94 19.43 4.09
C PRO A 71 12.51 20.21 5.26
N LYS A 72 13.85 20.38 5.31
CA LYS A 72 14.55 20.98 6.45
C LYS A 72 14.02 22.37 6.84
N TYR A 73 13.54 23.14 5.86
CA TYR A 73 13.00 24.48 6.10
C TYR A 73 11.64 24.49 6.84
N LEU A 74 10.93 23.36 6.91
CA LEU A 74 9.69 23.22 7.70
C LEU A 74 9.93 22.75 9.14
N LEU A 75 11.17 22.34 9.48
CA LEU A 75 11.52 21.87 10.82
C LEU A 75 11.87 23.01 11.80
N ASN A 76 11.94 24.25 11.30
CA ASN A 76 12.33 25.44 12.06
C ASN A 76 11.17 26.44 12.26
N LEU A 77 9.91 25.99 12.08
CA LEU A 77 8.68 26.73 12.43
C LEU A 77 8.20 26.31 13.81
#